data_AF-A0ABD2K071-F1
#
_entry.id   AF-A0ABD2K071-F1
#
_cell.length_a   1.000
_cell.length_b   1.000
_cell.length_c   1.000
_cell.angle_alpha   90.00
_cell.angle_beta   90.00
_cell.angle_gamma   90.00
#
_symmetry.space_group_name_H-M   'P 1'
#
loop_
_entity.id
_entity.type
_entity.pdbx_description
1 polymer ?
#
loop_
_entity_poly.entity_id
_entity_poly.type
_entity_poly.pdbx_seq_one_letter_code
_entity_poly.pdbx_strand_id
1 'polypeptide(L)'
;MESVVGPAVAERTRQFFAFVNEGNIGQLRTLVDSLDADELSNLLRMNQPNVQPPRAALINAILKRHTETVVFLLEKGADPHQTVLGRLNNLNMNVTPLWTAANMDNLELCRALIAHGANIELGTDSGESTLLCACFKASLEIATLFVENGANVNLADSDGMTPLIATCYFTGKIDIVLLLLSHGAIVEQTDLTGMRFALLGAARAGYLEICRLLVEEWAADVNQQTIDGTTALMGACGRGHVGVVTFLIEHGADLDHTDMDGYNSLMCAVKNRRTEMARHLVAIGANTDQIGIDGKGAHELAEESGIAEMIDIFRAVADQRENVDGQQNGH
;
A
#
# COMPACT_ATOMS: atom_id res chain seq x y z
N MET A 1 3.62 -17.70 -40.69
CA MET A 1 3.12 -16.57 -41.50
C MET A 1 4.20 -15.49 -41.48
N GLU A 2 5.32 -15.73 -42.16
CA GLU A 2 6.33 -14.70 -42.42
C GLU A 2 5.80 -13.88 -43.61
N SER A 3 5.12 -12.77 -43.35
CA SER A 3 4.58 -11.90 -44.40
C SER A 3 5.52 -10.71 -44.64
N VAL A 4 6.02 -10.61 -45.88
CA VAL A 4 6.15 -9.34 -46.63
C VAL A 4 6.85 -8.18 -45.89
N VAL A 5 8.06 -8.38 -45.38
CA VAL A 5 8.93 -7.27 -44.94
C VAL A 5 10.28 -7.47 -45.61
N GLY A 6 10.66 -6.54 -46.51
CA GLY A 6 11.92 -6.64 -47.26
C GLY A 6 13.16 -6.61 -46.34
N PRO A 7 14.31 -7.18 -46.76
CA PRO A 7 15.52 -7.28 -45.93
C PRO A 7 15.99 -5.95 -45.34
N ALA A 8 15.80 -4.84 -46.07
CA ALA A 8 16.16 -3.50 -45.62
C ALA A 8 15.30 -3.01 -44.43
N VAL A 9 13.99 -3.30 -44.44
CA VAL A 9 13.09 -2.92 -43.36
C VAL A 9 13.41 -3.73 -42.11
N ALA A 10 13.67 -5.04 -42.25
CA ALA A 10 14.09 -5.89 -41.13
C ALA A 10 15.40 -5.40 -40.48
N GLU A 11 16.37 -4.95 -41.28
CA GLU A 11 17.61 -4.39 -40.76
C GLU A 11 17.38 -3.06 -40.03
N ARG A 12 16.58 -2.14 -40.61
CA ARG A 12 16.21 -0.88 -39.94
C ARG A 12 15.50 -1.12 -38.61
N THR A 13 14.56 -2.08 -38.55
CA THR A 13 13.90 -2.47 -37.30
C THR A 13 14.91 -2.96 -36.26
N ARG A 14 15.87 -3.82 -36.66
CA ARG A 14 16.93 -4.29 -35.74
C ARG A 14 17.77 -3.15 -35.20
N GLN A 15 18.22 -2.25 -36.08
CA GLN A 15 19.05 -1.10 -35.71
C GLN A 15 18.31 -0.15 -34.77
N PHE A 16 17.05 0.17 -35.08
CA PHE A 16 16.20 1.02 -34.25
C PHE A 16 16.13 0.51 -32.81
N PHE A 17 15.76 -0.77 -32.63
CA PHE A 17 15.68 -1.35 -31.29
C PHE A 17 17.04 -1.52 -30.62
N ALA A 18 18.13 -1.78 -31.37
CA ALA A 18 19.48 -1.82 -30.80
C ALA A 18 19.86 -0.46 -30.20
N PHE A 19 19.71 0.62 -30.97
CA PHE A 19 20.04 1.97 -30.51
C PHE A 19 19.17 2.41 -29.33
N VAL A 20 17.87 2.07 -29.34
CA VAL A 20 16.97 2.31 -28.20
C VAL A 20 17.45 1.56 -26.95
N ASN A 21 17.80 0.28 -27.07
CA ASN A 21 18.24 -0.55 -25.94
C ASN A 21 19.61 -0.14 -25.37
N GLU A 22 20.51 0.32 -26.24
CA GLU A 22 21.85 0.78 -25.88
C GLU A 22 21.87 2.24 -25.37
N GLY A 23 20.78 2.99 -25.59
CA GLY A 23 20.74 4.42 -25.27
C GLY A 23 21.56 5.27 -26.23
N ASN A 24 21.84 4.78 -27.45
CA ASN A 24 22.66 5.47 -28.43
C ASN A 24 21.85 6.53 -29.18
N ILE A 25 21.63 7.66 -28.51
CA ILE A 25 20.76 8.73 -29.02
C ILE A 25 21.24 9.33 -30.35
N GLY A 26 22.55 9.42 -30.57
CA GLY A 26 23.12 9.98 -31.80
C GLY A 26 22.81 9.14 -33.03
N GLN A 27 23.02 7.81 -32.92
CA GLN A 27 22.67 6.87 -33.99
C GLN A 27 21.15 6.75 -34.15
N LEU A 28 20.39 6.77 -33.05
CA LEU A 28 18.94 6.74 -33.10
C LEU A 28 18.36 7.96 -33.85
N ARG A 29 18.83 9.17 -33.55
CA ARG A 29 18.44 10.40 -34.26
C ARG A 29 18.72 10.31 -35.76
N THR A 30 19.95 9.89 -36.11
CA THR A 30 20.37 9.75 -37.51
C THR A 30 19.51 8.74 -38.26
N LEU A 31 19.19 7.60 -37.62
CA LEU A 31 18.30 6.61 -38.21
C LEU A 31 16.89 7.18 -38.40
N VAL A 32 16.31 7.78 -37.35
CA VAL A 32 14.94 8.33 -37.38
C VAL A 32 14.78 9.42 -38.44
N ASP A 33 15.78 10.29 -38.63
CA ASP A 33 15.74 11.33 -39.66
C ASP A 33 15.80 10.77 -41.09
N SER A 34 16.18 9.51 -41.26
CA SER A 34 16.20 8.80 -42.56
C SER A 34 14.92 8.03 -42.89
N LEU A 35 13.99 7.93 -41.93
CA LEU A 35 12.73 7.21 -42.07
C LEU A 35 11.63 8.13 -42.61
N ASP A 36 10.68 7.56 -43.35
CA ASP A 36 9.41 8.24 -43.60
C ASP A 36 8.47 8.15 -42.38
N ALA A 37 7.38 8.91 -42.43
CA ALA A 37 6.44 9.01 -41.31
C ALA A 37 5.72 7.68 -41.00
N ASP A 38 5.44 6.86 -42.02
CA ASP A 38 4.75 5.58 -41.87
C ASP A 38 5.70 4.54 -41.26
N GLU A 39 6.95 4.50 -41.73
CA GLU A 39 8.01 3.66 -41.17
C GLU A 39 8.26 3.99 -39.69
N LEU A 40 8.40 5.27 -39.35
CA LEU A 40 8.61 5.69 -37.96
C LEU A 40 7.40 5.36 -37.07
N SER A 41 6.18 5.68 -37.52
CA SER A 41 4.95 5.37 -36.79
C SER A 41 4.82 3.86 -36.51
N ASN A 42 5.16 3.02 -37.49
CA ASN A 42 5.17 1.56 -37.33
C ASN A 42 6.21 1.11 -36.30
N LEU A 43 7.44 1.66 -36.34
CA LEU A 43 8.50 1.31 -35.39
C LEU A 43 8.17 1.73 -33.96
N LEU A 44 7.51 2.88 -33.77
CA LEU A 44 7.11 3.36 -32.45
C LEU A 44 6.00 2.50 -31.84
N ARG A 45 5.04 2.05 -32.66
CA ARG A 45 3.90 1.24 -32.19
C ARG A 45 4.22 -0.24 -32.02
N MET A 46 5.16 -0.77 -32.80
CA MET A 46 5.43 -2.20 -32.78
C MET A 46 6.20 -2.63 -31.53
N ASN A 47 6.02 -3.90 -31.15
CA ASN A 47 6.85 -4.51 -30.13
C ASN A 47 8.13 -5.09 -30.74
N GLN A 48 9.24 -5.01 -30.00
CA GLN A 48 10.53 -5.55 -30.44
C GLN A 48 10.40 -7.04 -30.79
N PRO A 49 10.72 -7.44 -32.03
CA PRO A 49 10.69 -8.84 -32.41
C PRO A 49 11.80 -9.62 -31.67
N ASN A 50 11.52 -10.88 -31.33
CA ASN A 50 12.48 -11.83 -30.75
C ASN A 50 12.98 -11.51 -29.33
N VAL A 51 12.29 -10.65 -28.57
CA VAL A 51 12.48 -10.48 -27.12
C VAL A 51 11.27 -11.05 -26.39
N GLN A 52 11.50 -11.69 -25.23
CA GLN A 52 10.44 -12.24 -24.39
C GLN A 52 10.44 -11.59 -23.00
N PRO A 53 9.36 -10.89 -22.58
CA PRO A 53 8.17 -10.58 -23.38
C PRO A 53 8.46 -9.52 -24.46
N PRO A 54 7.68 -9.47 -25.57
CA PRO A 54 7.79 -8.43 -26.57
C PRO A 54 7.33 -7.08 -25.99
N ARG A 55 8.10 -6.00 -26.24
CA ARG A 55 7.85 -4.67 -25.66
C ARG A 55 8.08 -3.56 -26.69
N ALA A 56 7.35 -2.46 -26.53
CA ALA A 56 7.54 -1.24 -27.31
C ALA A 56 8.89 -0.56 -27.02
N ALA A 57 9.36 0.24 -27.96
CA ALA A 57 10.63 0.95 -27.85
C ALA A 57 10.67 1.90 -26.63
N LEU A 58 9.58 2.64 -26.39
CA LEU A 58 9.45 3.54 -25.24
C LEU A 58 9.69 2.81 -23.92
N ILE A 59 9.05 1.66 -23.76
CA ILE A 59 9.16 0.84 -22.55
C ILE A 59 10.57 0.30 -22.38
N ASN A 60 11.21 -0.16 -23.45
CA ASN A 60 12.60 -0.63 -23.38
C ASN A 60 13.54 0.48 -22.89
N ALA A 61 13.39 1.70 -23.43
CA ALA A 61 14.16 2.86 -22.98
C ALA A 61 13.91 3.18 -21.49
N ILE A 62 12.65 3.11 -21.04
CA ILE A 62 12.28 3.31 -19.61
C ILE A 62 12.94 2.26 -18.72
N LEU A 63 12.80 0.97 -19.05
CA LEU A 63 13.36 -0.14 -18.26
C LEU A 63 14.89 -0.09 -18.20
N LYS A 64 15.52 0.46 -19.24
CA LYS A 64 16.97 0.68 -19.29
C LYS A 64 17.43 2.01 -18.69
N ARG A 65 16.50 2.86 -18.23
CA ARG A 65 16.75 4.18 -17.62
C ARG A 65 17.42 5.16 -18.58
N HIS A 66 17.14 5.05 -19.88
CA HIS A 66 17.68 5.93 -20.91
C HIS A 66 16.80 7.18 -21.08
N THR A 67 16.86 8.11 -20.12
CA THR A 67 15.97 9.28 -20.05
C THR A 67 15.96 10.10 -21.35
N GLU A 68 17.12 10.37 -21.95
CA GLU A 68 17.20 11.13 -23.21
C GLU A 68 16.52 10.39 -24.38
N THR A 69 16.71 9.06 -24.46
CA THR A 69 16.02 8.21 -25.43
C THR A 69 14.51 8.21 -25.21
N VAL A 70 14.05 8.17 -23.95
CA VAL A 70 12.61 8.25 -23.63
C VAL A 70 12.03 9.56 -24.12
N VAL A 71 12.65 10.69 -23.78
CA VAL A 71 12.19 12.03 -24.22
C VAL A 71 12.16 12.10 -25.75
N PHE A 72 13.22 11.67 -26.42
CA PHE A 72 13.27 11.66 -27.88
C PHE A 72 12.17 10.81 -28.52
N LEU A 73 11.89 9.62 -27.98
CA LEU A 73 10.81 8.77 -28.49
C LEU A 73 9.44 9.43 -28.31
N LEU A 74 9.20 10.09 -27.17
CA LEU A 74 7.97 10.84 -26.90
C LEU A 74 7.81 12.04 -27.86
N GLU A 75 8.89 12.82 -28.08
CA GLU A 75 8.92 13.91 -29.06
C GLU A 75 8.59 13.45 -30.48
N LYS A 76 8.96 12.20 -30.82
CA LYS A 76 8.68 11.57 -32.13
C LYS A 76 7.30 10.90 -32.20
N GLY A 77 6.49 10.97 -31.15
CA GLY A 77 5.11 10.49 -31.14
C GLY A 77 4.93 9.07 -30.60
N ALA A 78 5.86 8.56 -29.78
CA ALA A 78 5.61 7.35 -29.00
C ALA A 78 4.41 7.57 -28.07
N ASP A 79 3.51 6.59 -27.99
CA ASP A 79 2.33 6.68 -27.13
C ASP A 79 2.72 6.52 -25.65
N PRO A 80 2.53 7.55 -24.80
CA PRO A 80 2.86 7.49 -23.38
C PRO A 80 1.94 6.56 -22.56
N HIS A 81 0.89 6.01 -23.19
CA HIS A 81 -0.02 5.05 -22.58
C HIS A 81 0.21 3.61 -23.06
N GLN A 82 1.17 3.39 -23.95
CA GLN A 82 1.40 2.06 -24.52
C GLN A 82 1.81 1.08 -23.42
N THR A 83 0.88 0.18 -23.08
CA THR A 83 1.09 -0.76 -21.99
C THR A 83 2.07 -1.85 -22.36
N VAL A 84 2.81 -2.35 -21.36
CA VAL A 84 3.65 -3.53 -21.48
C VAL A 84 3.23 -4.61 -20.52
N LEU A 85 3.52 -5.87 -20.87
CA LEU A 85 3.60 -6.95 -19.89
C LEU A 85 4.71 -6.67 -18.86
N GLY A 86 4.32 -6.07 -17.75
CA GLY A 86 5.10 -5.95 -16.53
C GLY A 86 5.05 -7.25 -15.73
N ARG A 87 6.08 -7.46 -14.91
CA ARG A 87 6.05 -8.48 -13.84
C ARG A 87 6.07 -7.76 -12.49
N LEU A 88 4.98 -7.87 -11.76
CA LEU A 88 4.89 -7.49 -10.35
C LEU A 88 4.59 -8.75 -9.55
N ASN A 89 5.38 -9.03 -8.51
CA ASN A 89 5.12 -10.14 -7.58
C ASN A 89 4.81 -11.49 -8.27
N ASN A 90 5.53 -11.81 -9.35
CA ASN A 90 5.35 -13.00 -10.19
C ASN A 90 4.04 -13.07 -11.00
N LEU A 91 3.27 -11.99 -11.07
CA LEU A 91 2.10 -11.86 -11.93
C LEU A 91 2.45 -11.06 -13.18
N ASN A 92 1.97 -11.55 -14.32
CA ASN A 92 1.99 -10.80 -15.57
C ASN A 92 0.82 -9.83 -15.57
N MET A 93 1.11 -8.54 -15.65
CA MET A 93 0.08 -7.49 -15.71
C MET A 93 0.46 -6.46 -16.75
N ASN A 94 -0.53 -5.84 -17.38
CA ASN A 94 -0.25 -4.68 -18.20
C ASN A 94 -0.02 -3.49 -17.29
N VAL A 95 1.07 -2.78 -17.57
CA VAL A 95 1.48 -1.57 -16.83
C VAL A 95 1.73 -0.45 -17.81
N THR A 96 1.44 0.79 -17.40
CA THR A 96 1.72 1.98 -18.21
C THR A 96 3.19 2.40 -18.12
N PRO A 97 3.71 3.16 -19.11
CA PRO A 97 5.02 3.81 -19.03
C PRO A 97 5.23 4.62 -17.75
N LEU A 98 4.24 5.44 -17.35
CA LEU A 98 4.33 6.31 -16.18
C LEU A 98 4.39 5.50 -14.88
N TRP A 99 3.54 4.49 -14.74
CA TRP A 99 3.60 3.59 -13.59
C TRP A 99 4.93 2.85 -13.52
N THR A 100 5.47 2.41 -14.67
CA THR A 100 6.78 1.73 -14.71
C THR A 100 7.89 2.65 -14.21
N ALA A 101 7.89 3.92 -14.63
CA ALA A 101 8.83 4.91 -14.14
C ALA A 101 8.69 5.15 -12.62
N ALA A 102 7.45 5.23 -12.11
CA ALA A 102 7.15 5.38 -10.69
C ALA A 102 7.64 4.16 -9.88
N ASN A 103 7.38 2.95 -10.35
CA ASN A 103 7.79 1.70 -9.71
C ASN A 103 9.32 1.56 -9.63
N MET A 104 10.01 2.08 -10.65
CA MET A 104 11.47 2.18 -10.71
C MET A 104 12.06 3.31 -9.86
N ASP A 105 11.20 4.10 -9.20
CA ASP A 105 11.52 5.27 -8.40
C ASP A 105 12.34 6.29 -9.19
N ASN A 106 11.93 6.55 -10.44
CA ASN A 106 12.61 7.48 -11.34
C ASN A 106 11.77 8.75 -11.57
N LEU A 107 12.02 9.77 -10.75
CA LEU A 107 11.33 11.05 -10.79
C LEU A 107 11.48 11.77 -12.14
N GLU A 108 12.67 11.74 -12.75
CA GLU A 108 12.93 12.42 -14.03
C GLU A 108 12.10 11.81 -15.16
N LEU A 109 12.01 10.47 -15.23
CA LEU A 109 11.16 9.79 -16.19
C LEU A 109 9.68 10.08 -15.95
N CYS A 110 9.24 10.14 -14.68
CA CYS A 110 7.87 10.52 -14.36
C CYS A 110 7.54 11.94 -14.88
N ARG A 111 8.44 12.91 -14.65
CA ARG A 111 8.28 14.28 -15.17
C ARG A 111 8.24 14.31 -16.69
N ALA A 112 9.14 13.60 -17.36
CA ALA A 112 9.18 13.53 -18.82
C ALA A 112 7.89 12.95 -19.41
N LEU A 113 7.37 11.87 -18.83
CA LEU A 113 6.14 11.22 -19.28
C LEU A 113 4.91 12.10 -19.07
N ILE A 114 4.78 12.74 -17.89
CA ILE A 114 3.70 13.69 -17.62
C ILE A 114 3.74 14.87 -18.58
N ALA A 115 4.92 15.44 -18.84
CA ALA A 115 5.08 16.56 -19.77
C ALA A 115 4.67 16.20 -21.22
N HIS A 116 4.68 14.91 -21.57
CA HIS A 116 4.24 14.39 -22.86
C HIS A 116 2.83 13.77 -22.82
N GLY A 117 2.03 14.09 -21.80
CA GLY A 117 0.61 13.73 -21.75
C GLY A 117 0.30 12.32 -21.25
N ALA A 118 1.22 11.69 -20.48
CA ALA A 118 0.89 10.45 -19.78
C ALA A 118 -0.23 10.69 -18.76
N ASN A 119 -1.25 9.83 -18.79
CA ASN A 119 -2.35 9.86 -17.84
C ASN A 119 -1.88 9.36 -16.45
N ILE A 120 -1.96 10.23 -15.46
CA ILE A 120 -1.55 10.00 -14.08
C ILE A 120 -2.42 8.95 -13.38
N GLU A 121 -3.69 8.80 -13.75
CA GLU A 121 -4.58 7.85 -13.08
C GLU A 121 -4.35 6.40 -13.51
N LEU A 122 -3.71 6.17 -14.67
CA LEU A 122 -3.54 4.83 -15.24
C LEU A 122 -2.24 4.20 -14.76
N GLY A 123 -2.34 3.12 -13.98
CA GLY A 123 -1.17 2.34 -13.58
C GLY A 123 -1.15 0.91 -14.10
N THR A 124 -2.03 0.07 -13.58
CA THR A 124 -2.08 -1.36 -13.91
C THR A 124 -3.50 -1.84 -14.23
N ASP A 125 -3.61 -3.01 -14.87
CA ASP A 125 -4.90 -3.67 -15.12
C ASP A 125 -5.62 -4.15 -13.83
N SER A 126 -4.94 -4.16 -12.67
CA SER A 126 -5.58 -4.38 -11.35
C SER A 126 -6.13 -3.10 -10.74
N GLY A 127 -6.11 -1.98 -11.47
CA GLY A 127 -6.57 -0.69 -10.99
C GLY A 127 -5.59 0.03 -10.06
N GLU A 128 -4.37 -0.49 -9.86
CA GLU A 128 -3.36 0.25 -9.10
C GLU A 128 -2.99 1.53 -9.87
N SER A 129 -3.23 2.69 -9.27
CA SER A 129 -2.89 4.00 -9.86
C SER A 129 -1.39 4.31 -9.72
N THR A 130 -0.90 5.32 -10.44
CA THR A 130 0.50 5.75 -10.30
C THR A 130 0.78 6.33 -8.91
N LEU A 131 -0.19 7.04 -8.31
CA LEU A 131 -0.11 7.57 -6.95
C LEU A 131 -0.07 6.44 -5.92
N LEU A 132 -0.91 5.42 -6.07
CA LEU A 132 -0.90 4.26 -5.18
C LEU A 132 0.45 3.53 -5.24
N CYS A 133 1.03 3.39 -6.44
CA CYS A 133 2.40 2.87 -6.61
C CYS A 133 3.42 3.69 -5.83
N ALA A 134 3.41 5.02 -5.99
CA ALA A 134 4.34 5.91 -5.28
C ALA A 134 4.22 5.77 -3.74
N CYS A 135 3.00 5.57 -3.24
CA CYS A 135 2.73 5.32 -1.83
C CYS A 135 3.33 4.00 -1.34
N PHE A 136 3.16 2.90 -2.10
CA PHE A 136 3.81 1.61 -1.80
C PHE A 136 5.34 1.68 -1.88
N LYS A 137 5.86 2.51 -2.79
CA LYS A 137 7.31 2.78 -2.93
C LYS A 137 7.84 3.72 -1.87
N ALA A 138 6.97 4.34 -1.06
CA ALA A 138 7.34 5.29 -0.03
C ALA A 138 8.07 6.54 -0.59
N SER A 139 7.78 6.89 -1.85
CA SER A 139 8.46 7.95 -2.60
C SER A 139 7.69 9.27 -2.51
N LEU A 140 8.08 10.13 -1.56
CA LEU A 140 7.43 11.42 -1.32
C LEU A 140 7.52 12.33 -2.54
N GLU A 141 8.67 12.38 -3.21
CA GLU A 141 8.89 13.27 -4.36
C GLU A 141 7.99 12.91 -5.55
N ILE A 142 7.83 11.61 -5.83
CA ILE A 142 6.95 11.13 -6.89
C ILE A 142 5.48 11.29 -6.49
N ALA A 143 5.11 10.97 -5.24
CA ALA A 143 3.77 11.21 -4.75
C ALA A 143 3.38 12.68 -4.85
N THR A 144 4.28 13.59 -4.46
CA THR A 144 4.10 15.05 -4.56
C THR A 144 3.91 15.46 -6.02
N LEU A 145 4.78 14.98 -6.92
CA LEU A 145 4.65 15.25 -8.36
C LEU A 145 3.26 14.84 -8.88
N PHE A 146 2.77 13.66 -8.52
CA PHE A 146 1.48 13.17 -9.00
C PHE A 146 0.30 13.95 -8.43
N VAL A 147 0.31 14.24 -7.13
CA VAL A 147 -0.73 15.06 -6.48
C VAL A 147 -0.77 16.47 -7.06
N GLU A 148 0.38 17.13 -7.24
CA GLU A 148 0.49 18.46 -7.84
C GLU A 148 0.02 18.50 -9.31
N ASN A 149 0.07 17.37 -10.01
CA ASN A 149 -0.43 17.25 -11.38
C ASN A 149 -1.85 16.65 -11.45
N GLY A 150 -2.58 16.64 -10.33
CA GLY A 150 -4.02 16.35 -10.29
C GLY A 150 -4.39 14.88 -10.11
N ALA A 151 -3.48 14.04 -9.59
CA ALA A 151 -3.84 12.68 -9.17
C ALA A 151 -4.97 12.68 -8.14
N ASN A 152 -5.96 11.83 -8.32
CA ASN A 152 -7.01 11.59 -7.34
C ASN A 152 -6.46 10.83 -6.14
N VAL A 153 -6.29 11.53 -5.01
CA VAL A 153 -5.80 10.97 -3.73
C VAL A 153 -6.70 9.88 -3.14
N ASN A 154 -7.95 9.76 -3.62
CA ASN A 154 -8.92 8.76 -3.20
C ASN A 154 -9.14 7.65 -4.24
N LEU A 155 -8.38 7.64 -5.35
CA LEU A 155 -8.49 6.57 -6.34
C LEU A 155 -7.96 5.26 -5.74
N ALA A 156 -8.87 4.33 -5.53
CA ALA A 156 -8.58 3.02 -5.00
C ALA A 156 -8.34 1.99 -6.12
N ASP A 157 -7.55 0.96 -5.82
CA ASP A 157 -7.38 -0.20 -6.70
C ASP A 157 -8.60 -1.16 -6.67
N SER A 158 -8.49 -2.30 -7.36
CA SER A 158 -9.55 -3.30 -7.41
C SER A 158 -9.95 -3.91 -6.06
N ASP A 159 -9.13 -3.78 -5.03
CA ASP A 159 -9.42 -4.25 -3.67
C ASP A 159 -9.95 -3.13 -2.76
N GLY A 160 -10.05 -1.90 -3.28
CA GLY A 160 -10.43 -0.71 -2.51
C GLY A 160 -9.27 -0.10 -1.73
N MET A 161 -8.03 -0.48 -2.02
CA MET A 161 -6.86 0.11 -1.36
C MET A 161 -6.67 1.55 -1.84
N THR A 162 -6.87 2.52 -0.95
CA THR A 162 -6.55 3.92 -1.23
C THR A 162 -5.08 4.23 -0.94
N PRO A 163 -4.52 5.29 -1.53
CA PRO A 163 -3.19 5.81 -1.15
C PRO A 163 -3.00 6.00 0.36
N LEU A 164 -4.02 6.51 1.06
CA LEU A 164 -3.97 6.74 2.51
C LEU A 164 -3.92 5.43 3.29
N ILE A 165 -4.82 4.48 2.99
CA ILE A 165 -4.82 3.15 3.64
C ILE A 165 -3.48 2.45 3.39
N ALA A 166 -2.97 2.44 2.15
CA ALA A 166 -1.71 1.80 1.81
C ALA A 166 -0.53 2.39 2.60
N THR A 167 -0.45 3.71 2.68
CA THR A 167 0.62 4.40 3.41
C THR A 167 0.59 4.07 4.91
N CYS A 168 -0.60 4.06 5.52
CA CYS A 168 -0.79 3.73 6.93
C CYS A 168 -0.49 2.26 7.26
N TYR A 169 -0.75 1.32 6.35
CA TYR A 169 -0.50 -0.11 6.59
C TYR A 169 0.94 -0.55 6.30
N PHE A 170 1.56 -0.02 5.24
CA PHE A 170 2.75 -0.65 4.67
C PHE A 170 4.02 0.17 4.79
N THR A 171 3.95 1.51 4.80
CA THR A 171 5.15 2.34 4.67
C THR A 171 5.37 3.30 5.84
N GLY A 172 4.31 3.76 6.50
CA GLY A 172 4.40 4.65 7.66
C GLY A 172 5.05 6.00 7.36
N LYS A 173 5.03 6.44 6.09
CA LYS A 173 5.61 7.73 5.70
C LYS A 173 4.67 8.86 6.05
N ILE A 174 4.88 9.46 7.21
CA ILE A 174 4.06 10.57 7.72
C ILE A 174 3.95 11.74 6.74
N ASP A 175 5.02 12.06 6.00
CA ASP A 175 4.99 13.14 5.00
C ASP A 175 4.05 12.82 3.83
N ILE A 176 3.96 11.55 3.43
CA ILE A 176 2.99 11.11 2.40
C ILE A 176 1.58 11.14 2.99
N VAL A 177 1.39 10.73 4.24
CA VAL A 177 0.07 10.85 4.92
C VAL A 177 -0.38 12.32 4.94
N LEU A 178 0.50 13.25 5.33
CA LEU A 178 0.23 14.68 5.32
C LEU A 178 -0.08 15.22 3.92
N LEU A 179 0.69 14.81 2.91
CA LEU A 179 0.42 15.17 1.51
C LEU A 179 -0.98 14.73 1.09
N LEU A 180 -1.34 13.47 1.34
CA LEU A 180 -2.64 12.92 0.95
C LEU A 180 -3.80 13.61 1.68
N LEU A 181 -3.68 13.76 3.00
CA LEU A 181 -4.69 14.38 3.85
C LEU A 181 -4.90 15.86 3.52
N SER A 182 -3.83 16.61 3.27
CA SER A 182 -3.92 18.03 2.86
C SER A 182 -4.56 18.23 1.48
N HIS A 183 -4.63 17.18 0.67
CA HIS A 183 -5.25 17.18 -0.65
C HIS A 183 -6.60 16.43 -0.67
N GLY A 184 -7.20 16.20 0.50
CA GLY A 184 -8.57 15.71 0.62
C GLY A 184 -8.71 14.18 0.62
N ALA A 185 -7.69 13.45 1.06
CA ALA A 185 -7.82 12.02 1.32
C ALA A 185 -8.89 11.77 2.41
N ILE A 186 -9.76 10.79 2.18
CA ILE A 186 -10.86 10.45 3.08
C ILE A 186 -10.35 9.53 4.19
N VAL A 187 -10.31 10.04 5.42
CA VAL A 187 -9.79 9.36 6.62
C VAL A 187 -10.55 8.07 6.94
N GLU A 188 -11.89 8.14 6.91
CA GLU A 188 -12.80 7.07 7.30
C GLU A 188 -13.05 6.04 6.20
N GLN A 189 -12.41 6.17 5.04
CA GLN A 189 -12.63 5.24 3.93
C GLN A 189 -12.09 3.85 4.28
N THR A 190 -12.85 2.82 3.91
CA THR A 190 -12.43 1.43 4.00
C THR A 190 -12.05 0.87 2.63
N ASP A 191 -11.30 -0.22 2.64
CA ASP A 191 -11.18 -1.08 1.47
C ASP A 191 -12.52 -1.75 1.12
N LEU A 192 -12.60 -2.43 -0.03
CA LEU A 192 -13.85 -3.06 -0.48
C LEU A 192 -14.29 -4.22 0.42
N THR A 193 -13.36 -4.80 1.18
CA THR A 193 -13.67 -5.86 2.14
C THR A 193 -14.22 -5.32 3.46
N GLY A 194 -14.07 -4.01 3.72
CA GLY A 194 -14.38 -3.41 5.01
C GLY A 194 -13.42 -3.85 6.12
N MET A 195 -12.25 -4.41 5.79
CA MET A 195 -11.28 -4.95 6.75
C MET A 195 -10.10 -4.01 6.99
N ARG A 196 -9.99 -2.93 6.22
CA ARG A 196 -8.87 -1.98 6.30
C ARG A 196 -9.35 -0.55 6.26
N PHE A 197 -8.86 0.27 7.19
CA PHE A 197 -8.98 1.72 7.21
C PHE A 197 -7.72 2.35 7.79
N ALA A 198 -7.51 3.65 7.60
CA ALA A 198 -6.23 4.32 7.85
C ALA A 198 -5.74 4.16 9.31
N LEU A 199 -6.61 4.44 10.29
CA LEU A 199 -6.25 4.38 11.71
C LEU A 199 -5.91 2.94 12.15
N LEU A 200 -6.66 1.92 11.69
CA LEU A 200 -6.33 0.51 11.96
C LEU A 200 -4.96 0.12 11.40
N GLY A 201 -4.63 0.58 10.19
CA GLY A 201 -3.33 0.35 9.57
C GLY A 201 -2.18 0.91 10.40
N ALA A 202 -2.27 2.20 10.72
CA ALA A 202 -1.27 2.89 11.53
C ALA A 202 -1.11 2.25 12.92
N ALA A 203 -2.23 1.89 13.55
CA ALA A 203 -2.23 1.29 14.87
C ALA A 203 -1.62 -0.12 14.89
N ARG A 204 -1.95 -0.96 13.90
CA ARG A 204 -1.37 -2.31 13.73
C ARG A 204 0.11 -2.29 13.37
N ALA A 205 0.58 -1.25 12.69
CA ALA A 205 1.97 -1.09 12.33
C ALA A 205 2.81 -0.38 13.41
N GLY A 206 2.14 0.20 14.43
CA GLY A 206 2.80 0.91 15.53
C GLY A 206 3.22 2.33 15.19
N TYR A 207 2.64 2.94 14.15
CA TYR A 207 2.96 4.30 13.73
C TYR A 207 2.24 5.34 14.59
N LEU A 208 2.75 5.54 15.81
CA LEU A 208 2.15 6.45 16.79
C LEU A 208 1.93 7.86 16.26
N GLU A 209 2.92 8.45 15.58
CA GLU A 209 2.80 9.82 15.04
C GLU A 209 1.72 9.92 13.96
N ILE A 210 1.49 8.86 13.17
CA ILE A 210 0.37 8.81 12.22
C ILE A 210 -0.96 8.66 12.96
N CYS A 211 -1.02 7.88 14.04
CA CYS A 211 -2.23 7.78 14.86
C CYS A 211 -2.59 9.13 15.47
N ARG A 212 -1.61 9.86 16.02
CA ARG A 212 -1.77 11.23 16.52
C ARG A 212 -2.32 12.15 15.45
N LEU A 213 -1.66 12.18 14.29
CA LEU A 213 -2.08 12.98 13.16
C LEU A 213 -3.54 12.70 12.77
N LEU A 214 -3.90 11.43 12.57
CA LEU A 214 -5.25 11.06 12.16
C LEU A 214 -6.32 11.46 13.19
N VAL A 215 -6.08 11.24 14.48
CA VAL A 215 -7.07 11.45 15.54
C VAL A 215 -7.13 12.92 15.99
N GLU A 216 -5.99 13.52 16.32
CA GLU A 216 -5.92 14.86 16.92
C GLU A 216 -6.20 15.96 15.89
N GLU A 217 -5.72 15.78 14.66
CA GLU A 217 -5.72 16.85 13.67
C GLU A 217 -6.70 16.60 12.50
N TRP A 218 -7.04 15.33 12.21
CA TRP A 218 -7.96 14.94 11.14
C TRP A 218 -9.25 14.26 11.64
N ALA A 219 -9.46 14.26 12.96
CA ALA A 219 -10.69 13.81 13.63
C ALA A 219 -11.15 12.38 13.24
N ALA A 220 -10.20 11.47 13.04
CA ALA A 220 -10.49 10.05 12.82
C ALA A 220 -11.30 9.46 13.99
N ASP A 221 -12.30 8.65 13.69
CA ASP A 221 -13.06 7.91 14.70
C ASP A 221 -12.16 6.82 15.32
N VAL A 222 -11.78 7.05 16.57
CA VAL A 222 -10.95 6.13 17.38
C VAL A 222 -11.60 4.75 17.51
N ASN A 223 -12.93 4.69 17.45
CA ASN A 223 -13.72 3.47 17.57
C ASN A 223 -14.27 2.97 16.24
N GLN A 224 -13.78 3.47 15.10
CA GLN A 224 -14.11 2.90 13.79
C GLN A 224 -13.87 1.38 13.81
N GLN A 225 -14.80 0.64 13.23
CA GLN A 225 -14.79 -0.82 13.19
C GLN A 225 -14.70 -1.29 11.74
N THR A 226 -13.93 -2.36 11.54
CA THR A 226 -14.06 -3.18 10.34
C THR A 226 -15.40 -3.92 10.34
N ILE A 227 -15.73 -4.56 9.22
CA ILE A 227 -16.94 -5.39 9.11
C ILE A 227 -16.97 -6.54 10.11
N ASP A 228 -15.80 -7.02 10.58
CA ASP A 228 -15.70 -8.02 11.64
C ASP A 228 -15.65 -7.44 13.05
N GLY A 229 -15.81 -6.13 13.22
CA GLY A 229 -15.78 -5.48 14.52
C GLY A 229 -14.37 -5.22 15.06
N THR A 230 -13.30 -5.48 14.29
CA THR A 230 -11.94 -5.13 14.71
C THR A 230 -11.75 -3.61 14.78
N THR A 231 -11.27 -3.10 15.92
CA THR A 231 -10.89 -1.68 16.10
C THR A 231 -9.38 -1.46 16.01
N ALA A 232 -8.97 -0.19 15.89
CA ALA A 232 -7.56 0.20 15.94
C ALA A 232 -6.88 -0.25 17.25
N LEU A 233 -7.59 -0.16 18.39
CA LEU A 233 -7.09 -0.62 19.69
C LEU A 233 -6.79 -2.13 19.68
N MET A 234 -7.72 -2.96 19.20
CA MET A 234 -7.53 -4.41 19.08
C MET A 234 -6.32 -4.74 18.20
N GLY A 235 -6.17 -4.01 17.09
CA GLY A 235 -5.04 -4.12 16.19
C GLY A 235 -3.68 -3.81 16.85
N ALA A 236 -3.60 -2.70 17.60
CA ALA A 236 -2.39 -2.32 18.35
C ALA A 236 -2.07 -3.29 19.49
N CYS A 237 -3.09 -3.77 20.21
CA CYS A 237 -2.97 -4.74 21.29
C CYS A 237 -2.43 -6.09 20.79
N GLY A 238 -2.99 -6.63 19.71
CA GLY A 238 -2.50 -7.89 19.10
C GLY A 238 -1.07 -7.80 18.56
N ARG A 239 -0.58 -6.59 18.28
CA ARG A 239 0.80 -6.34 17.80
C ARG A 239 1.75 -5.90 18.92
N GLY A 240 1.24 -5.51 20.08
CA GLY A 240 2.01 -5.15 21.27
C GLY A 240 2.53 -3.70 21.26
N HIS A 241 1.86 -2.79 20.55
CA HIS A 241 2.29 -1.39 20.43
C HIS A 241 1.79 -0.53 21.60
N VAL A 242 2.47 -0.60 22.75
CA VAL A 242 2.08 0.08 24.01
C VAL A 242 1.83 1.58 23.82
N GLY A 243 2.72 2.30 23.14
CA GLY A 243 2.55 3.75 22.94
C GLY A 243 1.29 4.10 22.14
N VAL A 244 0.92 3.28 21.15
CA VAL A 244 -0.34 3.45 20.40
C VAL A 244 -1.54 3.11 21.26
N VAL A 245 -1.48 2.03 22.04
CA VAL A 245 -2.56 1.62 22.94
C VAL A 245 -2.87 2.69 23.97
N THR A 246 -1.84 3.21 24.66
CA THR A 246 -1.99 4.31 25.62
C THR A 246 -2.64 5.53 24.95
N PHE A 247 -2.13 5.93 23.79
CA PHE A 247 -2.69 7.05 23.03
C PHE A 247 -4.16 6.86 22.67
N LEU A 248 -4.54 5.70 22.11
CA LEU A 248 -5.92 5.43 21.71
C LEU A 248 -6.87 5.44 22.92
N ILE A 249 -6.45 4.87 24.06
CA ILE A 249 -7.25 4.88 25.30
C ILE A 249 -7.43 6.30 25.84
N GLU A 250 -6.39 7.12 25.83
CA GLU A 250 -6.47 8.54 26.22
C GLU A 250 -7.47 9.33 25.34
N HIS A 251 -7.72 8.85 24.11
CA HIS A 251 -8.67 9.44 23.16
C HIS A 251 -10.01 8.69 23.08
N GLY A 252 -10.32 7.88 24.10
CA GLY A 252 -11.65 7.27 24.26
C GLY A 252 -11.87 5.99 23.47
N ALA A 253 -10.82 5.26 23.12
CA ALA A 253 -10.96 3.89 22.61
C ALA A 253 -11.67 3.00 23.64
N ASP A 254 -12.68 2.26 23.19
CA ASP A 254 -13.38 1.30 24.03
C ASP A 254 -12.47 0.09 24.30
N LEU A 255 -12.00 -0.02 25.54
CA LEU A 255 -11.10 -1.07 26.01
C LEU A 255 -11.72 -2.47 25.91
N ASP A 256 -13.04 -2.55 26.13
CA ASP A 256 -13.78 -3.80 26.29
C ASP A 256 -14.65 -4.14 25.08
N HIS A 257 -14.60 -3.33 24.02
CA HIS A 257 -15.23 -3.65 22.73
C HIS A 257 -14.81 -5.03 22.24
N THR A 258 -15.77 -5.75 21.66
CA THR A 258 -15.59 -7.10 21.13
C THR A 258 -15.82 -7.14 19.63
N ASP A 259 -14.97 -7.87 18.91
CA ASP A 259 -15.23 -8.24 17.51
C ASP A 259 -16.42 -9.21 17.37
N MET A 260 -16.75 -9.58 16.13
CA MET A 260 -17.82 -10.54 15.83
C MET A 260 -17.57 -11.95 16.39
N ASP A 261 -16.33 -12.30 16.74
CA ASP A 261 -16.00 -13.57 17.39
C ASP A 261 -16.11 -13.46 18.93
N GLY A 262 -16.47 -12.29 19.45
CA GLY A 262 -16.57 -12.01 20.88
C GLY A 262 -15.22 -11.76 21.56
N TYR A 263 -14.15 -11.53 20.80
CA TYR A 263 -12.82 -11.29 21.33
C TYR A 263 -12.62 -9.80 21.61
N ASN A 264 -12.11 -9.46 22.80
CA ASN A 264 -11.70 -8.10 23.14
C ASN A 264 -10.19 -7.87 22.94
N SER A 265 -9.74 -6.63 23.18
CA SER A 265 -8.33 -6.23 23.05
C SER A 265 -7.36 -7.08 23.87
N LEU A 266 -7.76 -7.49 25.10
CA LEU A 266 -6.96 -8.37 25.96
C LEU A 266 -6.81 -9.76 25.35
N MET A 267 -7.89 -10.37 24.86
CA MET A 267 -7.87 -11.66 24.19
C MET A 267 -7.00 -11.62 22.92
N CYS A 268 -7.04 -10.54 22.15
CA CYS A 268 -6.14 -10.34 21.01
C CYS A 268 -4.67 -10.31 21.43
N ALA A 269 -4.32 -9.62 22.52
CA ALA A 269 -2.95 -9.57 23.04
C ALA A 269 -2.47 -10.95 23.50
N VAL A 270 -3.30 -11.70 24.23
CA VAL A 270 -2.98 -13.06 24.71
C VAL A 270 -2.80 -14.04 23.55
N LYS A 271 -3.76 -14.09 22.61
CA LYS A 271 -3.72 -14.95 21.40
C LYS A 271 -2.45 -14.74 20.57
N ASN A 272 -1.95 -13.50 20.53
CA ASN A 272 -0.73 -13.14 19.81
C ASN A 272 0.54 -13.13 20.69
N ARG A 273 0.48 -13.69 21.91
CA ARG A 273 1.60 -13.81 22.85
C ARG A 273 2.27 -12.47 23.18
N ARG A 274 1.48 -11.39 23.28
CA ARG A 274 1.93 -10.05 23.69
C ARG A 274 1.82 -9.91 25.21
N THR A 275 2.60 -10.68 25.97
CA THR A 275 2.53 -10.76 27.43
C THR A 275 2.60 -9.40 28.12
N GLU A 276 3.57 -8.56 27.73
CA GLU A 276 3.73 -7.20 28.28
C GLU A 276 2.47 -6.34 28.08
N MET A 277 1.86 -6.46 26.89
CA MET A 277 0.62 -5.75 26.56
C MET A 277 -0.56 -6.31 27.35
N ALA A 278 -0.71 -7.64 27.40
CA ALA A 278 -1.79 -8.28 28.13
C ALA A 278 -1.75 -7.91 29.62
N ARG A 279 -0.56 -7.88 30.23
CA ARG A 279 -0.37 -7.41 31.61
C ARG A 279 -0.72 -5.94 31.77
N HIS A 280 -0.32 -5.09 30.82
CA HIS A 280 -0.70 -3.68 30.83
C HIS A 280 -2.23 -3.51 30.77
N LEU A 281 -2.91 -4.23 29.88
CA LEU A 281 -4.37 -4.21 29.73
C LEU A 281 -5.09 -4.66 31.01
N VAL A 282 -4.61 -5.73 31.67
CA VAL A 282 -5.13 -6.14 32.98
C VAL A 282 -4.94 -5.05 34.03
N ALA A 283 -3.76 -4.41 34.06
CA ALA A 283 -3.46 -3.36 35.02
C ALA A 283 -4.34 -2.11 34.87
N ILE A 284 -4.83 -1.83 33.66
CA ILE A 284 -5.76 -0.71 33.40
C ILE A 284 -7.24 -1.14 33.45
N GLY A 285 -7.53 -2.38 33.85
CA GLY A 285 -8.88 -2.85 34.13
C GLY A 285 -9.63 -3.46 32.95
N ALA A 286 -8.94 -3.97 31.92
CA ALA A 286 -9.61 -4.68 30.83
C ALA A 286 -10.41 -5.90 31.35
N ASN A 287 -11.58 -6.13 30.77
CA ASN A 287 -12.45 -7.24 31.11
C ASN A 287 -11.76 -8.59 30.83
N THR A 288 -11.41 -9.31 31.89
CA THR A 288 -10.76 -10.63 31.85
C THR A 288 -11.72 -11.79 31.67
N ASP A 289 -13.02 -11.56 31.85
CA ASP A 289 -14.06 -12.60 31.89
C ASP A 289 -14.80 -12.71 30.56
N GLN A 290 -14.43 -11.88 29.58
CA GLN A 290 -14.97 -11.97 28.23
C GLN A 290 -14.69 -13.37 27.66
N ILE A 291 -15.75 -14.00 27.13
CA ILE A 291 -15.71 -15.30 26.49
C ILE A 291 -16.11 -15.12 25.02
N GLY A 292 -15.25 -15.58 24.12
CA GLY A 292 -15.53 -15.61 22.69
C GLY A 292 -16.63 -16.61 22.33
N ILE A 293 -17.13 -16.53 21.10
CA ILE A 293 -18.15 -17.45 20.59
C ILE A 293 -17.65 -18.90 20.54
N ASP A 294 -16.33 -19.10 20.46
CA ASP A 294 -15.68 -20.41 20.55
C ASP A 294 -15.60 -20.97 21.98
N GLY A 295 -16.12 -20.24 22.97
CA GLY A 295 -16.12 -20.62 24.38
C GLY A 295 -14.84 -20.26 25.13
N LYS A 296 -13.88 -19.61 24.47
CA LYS A 296 -12.57 -19.30 25.07
C LYS A 296 -12.51 -17.91 25.66
N GLY A 297 -11.97 -17.81 26.87
CA GLY A 297 -11.61 -16.54 27.51
C GLY A 297 -10.11 -16.26 27.46
N ALA A 298 -9.69 -15.11 28.01
CA ALA A 298 -8.28 -14.73 28.07
C ALA A 298 -7.41 -15.76 28.85
N HIS A 299 -7.95 -16.37 29.90
CA HIS A 299 -7.27 -17.43 30.67
C HIS A 299 -7.03 -18.70 29.82
N GLU A 300 -8.07 -19.22 29.16
CA GLU A 300 -7.95 -20.42 28.32
C GLU A 300 -6.99 -20.20 27.15
N LEU A 301 -7.04 -19.03 26.51
CA LEU A 301 -6.10 -18.66 25.45
C LEU A 301 -4.64 -18.63 25.96
N ALA A 302 -4.41 -18.22 27.22
CA ALA A 302 -3.10 -18.23 27.84
C ALA A 302 -2.62 -19.67 28.16
N GLU A 303 -3.52 -20.55 28.59
CA GLU A 303 -3.24 -21.97 28.80
C GLU A 303 -2.87 -22.69 27.50
N GLU A 304 -3.67 -22.52 26.45
CA GLU A 304 -3.38 -23.10 25.12
C GLU A 304 -2.05 -22.59 24.54
N SER A 305 -1.72 -21.33 24.84
CA SER A 305 -0.47 -20.72 24.41
C SER A 305 0.72 -21.02 25.33
N GLY A 306 0.49 -21.61 26.52
CA GLY A 306 1.53 -21.87 27.52
C GLY A 306 2.18 -20.60 28.10
N ILE A 307 1.40 -19.53 28.28
CA ILE A 307 1.89 -18.25 28.82
C ILE A 307 1.74 -18.25 30.35
N ALA A 308 2.67 -18.93 31.05
CA ALA A 308 2.61 -19.15 32.50
C ALA A 308 2.35 -17.86 33.31
N GLU A 309 3.03 -16.76 32.96
CA GLU A 309 2.85 -15.47 33.64
C GLU A 309 1.40 -14.96 33.56
N MET A 310 0.76 -15.04 32.38
CA MET A 310 -0.62 -14.58 32.24
C MET A 310 -1.61 -15.50 32.95
N ILE A 311 -1.35 -16.81 32.98
CA ILE A 311 -2.17 -17.76 33.74
C ILE A 311 -2.17 -17.39 35.22
N ASP A 312 -1.00 -17.11 35.79
CA ASP A 312 -0.86 -16.70 37.19
C ASP A 312 -1.55 -15.34 37.46
N ILE A 313 -1.40 -14.38 36.54
CA ILE A 313 -2.09 -13.07 36.63
C ILE A 313 -3.62 -13.26 36.63
N PHE A 314 -4.17 -14.04 35.71
CA PHE A 314 -5.61 -14.24 35.61
C PHE A 314 -6.19 -14.98 36.82
N ARG A 315 -5.47 -15.96 37.39
CA ARG A 315 -5.87 -16.61 38.65
C ARG A 315 -5.90 -15.62 39.81
N ALA A 316 -4.85 -14.80 39.93
CA ALA A 316 -4.80 -13.77 40.97
C ALA A 316 -5.94 -12.75 40.84
N VAL A 317 -6.33 -12.36 39.62
CA VAL A 317 -7.48 -11.48 39.37
C VAL A 317 -8.80 -12.14 39.76
N ALA A 318 -8.99 -13.44 39.43
CA ALA A 318 -10.19 -14.18 39.82
C ALA A 318 -10.32 -14.31 41.34
N ASP A 319 -9.24 -14.70 42.03
CA ASP A 319 -9.21 -14.85 43.50
C ASP A 319 -9.52 -13.52 44.22
N GLN A 320 -9.03 -12.38 43.69
CA GLN A 320 -9.32 -11.07 44.26
C GLN A 320 -10.81 -10.72 44.16
N ARG A 321 -11.49 -11.10 43.08
CA ARG A 321 -12.92 -10.82 42.90
C ARG A 321 -13.79 -11.66 43.83
N GLU A 322 -13.54 -12.97 43.94
CA GLU A 322 -14.28 -13.85 44.85
C GLU A 322 -14.22 -13.37 46.31
N ASN A 323 -13.07 -12.82 46.72
CA ASN A 323 -12.91 -12.25 48.06
C ASN A 323 -13.72 -10.95 48.27
N VAL A 324 -13.92 -10.14 47.23
CA VAL A 324 -14.73 -8.91 47.30
C VAL A 324 -16.23 -9.25 47.36
N ASP A 325 -16.69 -10.18 46.52
CA ASP A 325 -18.10 -10.61 46.49
C ASP A 325 -18.50 -11.36 47.77
N GLY A 326 -17.57 -12.12 48.37
CA GLY A 326 -17.77 -12.79 49.66
C GLY A 326 -17.88 -11.81 50.85
N GLN A 327 -17.25 -10.63 50.77
CA GLN A 327 -17.35 -9.59 51.80
C GLN A 327 -18.61 -8.73 51.66
N GLN A 328 -19.12 -8.50 50.44
CA GLN A 328 -20.35 -7.72 50.23
C GLN A 328 -21.63 -8.50 50.55
N ASN A 329 -21.62 -9.84 50.40
CA ASN A 329 -22.78 -10.70 50.71
C ASN A 329 -22.86 -11.16 52.18
N GLY A 330 -21.94 -10.70 53.04
CA GLY A 330 -21.82 -11.09 54.45
C GLY A 330 -22.35 -10.07 55.47
N HIS A 331 -23.10 -9.04 55.05
CA HIS A 331 -23.65 -7.98 55.91
C HIS A 331 -25.17 -7.88 55.82
#